data_AF-Q9K700-F1
#
_entry.id   AF-Q9K700-F1
#
_cell.length_a   1.000
_cell.length_b   1.000
_cell.length_c   1.000
_cell.angle_alpha   90.00
_cell.angle_beta   90.00
_cell.angle_gamma   90.00
#
_symmetry.space_group_name_H-M   'P 1'
#
loop_
_entity.id
_entity.type
_entity.pdbx_description
1 polymer ?
#
loop_
_entity_poly.entity_id
_entity_poly.type
_entity_poly.pdbx_seq_one_letter_code
_entity_poly.pdbx_strand_id
1 'polypeptide(L)'
;MKKEERLAKEILEHVGGAENIKRLAHCMTRIRLDLHEDKLVDIAQLKNIDGVMGVVEDDTLQIVVGPGTVNRVAAKMCEQTGLSLNEVDDPDHVAEDTKQAIKKKNNTPIKNFLKRIGSIFIPLIPALVASGLINGGANFAQNAGVSPDTTWLQILLVIGSGIFTFLAILVGWNTAKEFGGTPALGAIAGILIINPALENVTLFGEQLVPGRGGIFAVLLAGWLMAVVEKQIRKGVPSAVDIILTPFLTVLIVGVSTIVVLQPVGGWIAEGVTAGINGVLDIGGAVAGAILAGTFLPLVMVGMHHGLTPIHLEFINSQGVTPLLTILAMAGAGQVGAAIAVFVKTKNQRLKNTVKGALPVGFLGIGEPLLYGVTLPLGRPFITACCGAAVGGAFQAVMSTAAVGIGVSGLSLIPLIAENKYFIYFLGLVVSYTFGFLFTYLFGYKEEMAENIG
;
A
#
# COMPACT_ATOMS: atom_id res chain seq x y z
N MET A 1 -15.49 3.14 36.98
CA MET A 1 -15.64 3.01 35.51
C MET A 1 -15.17 4.31 34.88
N LYS A 2 -14.32 4.28 33.85
CA LYS A 2 -13.87 5.53 33.20
C LYS A 2 -15.05 6.21 32.49
N LYS A 3 -15.02 7.54 32.35
CA LYS A 3 -16.13 8.34 31.77
C LYS A 3 -16.55 7.79 30.40
N GLU A 4 -15.59 7.37 29.59
CA GLU A 4 -15.81 6.88 28.23
C GLU A 4 -16.40 5.46 28.19
N GLU A 5 -16.04 4.60 29.15
CA GLU A 5 -16.64 3.26 29.31
C GLU A 5 -18.09 3.36 29.76
N ARG A 6 -18.39 4.32 30.64
CA ARG A 6 -19.77 4.63 31.07
C ARG A 6 -20.62 5.07 29.88
N LEU A 7 -20.13 6.07 29.13
CA LEU A 7 -20.81 6.60 27.95
C LEU A 7 -21.07 5.53 26.89
N ALA A 8 -20.06 4.70 26.57
CA ALA A 8 -20.22 3.62 25.60
C ALA A 8 -21.31 2.63 26.03
N LYS A 9 -21.34 2.25 27.31
CA LYS A 9 -22.31 1.30 27.85
C LYS A 9 -23.74 1.87 27.85
N GLU A 10 -23.92 3.08 28.34
CA GLU A 10 -25.24 3.74 28.38
C GLU A 10 -25.79 3.98 26.97
N ILE A 11 -24.93 4.35 26.00
CA ILE A 11 -25.34 4.47 24.60
C ILE A 11 -25.80 3.11 24.07
N LEU A 12 -25.04 2.03 24.29
CA LEU A 12 -25.39 0.69 23.82
C LEU A 12 -26.73 0.19 24.39
N GLU A 13 -27.00 0.47 25.67
CA GLU A 13 -28.26 0.10 26.32
C GLU A 13 -29.47 0.77 25.67
N HIS A 14 -29.35 2.04 25.27
CA HIS A 14 -30.45 2.83 24.72
C HIS A 14 -30.59 2.78 23.19
N VAL A 15 -29.69 2.08 22.48
CA VAL A 15 -29.82 1.81 21.03
C VAL A 15 -30.31 0.39 20.73
N GLY A 16 -30.80 -0.35 21.73
CA GLY A 16 -31.27 -1.73 21.56
C GLY A 16 -30.19 -2.81 21.72
N GLY A 17 -29.03 -2.46 22.28
CA GLY A 17 -27.92 -3.37 22.55
C GLY A 17 -26.87 -3.44 21.44
N ALA A 18 -25.76 -4.12 21.73
CA ALA A 18 -24.64 -4.28 20.79
C ALA A 18 -25.04 -4.96 19.47
N GLU A 19 -25.97 -5.92 19.54
CA GLU A 19 -26.45 -6.69 18.38
C GLU A 19 -27.34 -5.86 17.43
N ASN A 20 -27.89 -4.73 17.89
CA ASN A 20 -28.68 -3.85 17.02
C ASN A 20 -27.78 -2.93 16.17
N ILE A 21 -26.47 -2.90 16.42
CA ILE A 21 -25.53 -2.06 15.68
C ILE A 21 -24.99 -2.86 14.49
N LYS A 22 -25.37 -2.41 13.30
CA LYS A 22 -24.89 -2.96 12.03
C LYS A 22 -23.52 -2.39 11.65
N ARG A 23 -23.33 -1.08 11.81
CA ARG A 23 -22.04 -0.39 11.60
C ARG A 23 -21.85 0.73 12.61
N LEU A 24 -20.60 0.92 13.03
CA LEU A 24 -20.20 1.99 13.95
C LEU A 24 -19.11 2.84 13.30
N ALA A 25 -19.35 4.15 13.32
CA ALA A 25 -18.45 5.16 12.81
C ALA A 25 -18.35 6.35 13.74
N HIS A 26 -17.36 7.22 13.50
CA HIS A 26 -17.33 8.53 14.13
C HIS A 26 -16.64 9.57 13.26
N CYS A 27 -16.99 10.83 13.49
CA CYS A 27 -16.27 11.99 12.96
C CYS A 27 -15.58 12.75 14.11
N MET A 28 -15.29 14.04 13.91
CA MET A 28 -14.58 14.85 14.92
C MET A 28 -15.37 15.06 16.22
N THR A 29 -16.72 15.00 16.19
CA THR A 29 -17.55 15.29 17.38
C THR A 29 -18.71 14.33 17.63
N ARG A 30 -18.99 13.42 16.69
CA ARG A 30 -20.19 12.57 16.71
C ARG A 30 -19.84 11.10 16.47
N ILE A 31 -20.53 10.23 17.20
CA ILE A 31 -20.61 8.79 16.90
C ILE A 31 -21.79 8.59 15.96
N ARG A 32 -21.63 7.75 14.95
CA ARG A 32 -22.67 7.41 13.98
C ARG A 32 -22.93 5.92 14.01
N LEU A 33 -24.19 5.56 14.15
CA LEU A 33 -24.64 4.19 14.25
C LEU A 33 -25.62 3.89 13.11
N ASP A 34 -25.26 2.92 12.29
CA ASP A 34 -26.19 2.24 11.37
C ASP A 34 -26.81 1.08 12.15
N LEU A 35 -28.14 1.04 12.24
CA LEU A 35 -28.87 0.13 13.11
C LEU A 35 -29.66 -0.90 12.30
N HIS A 36 -29.90 -2.07 12.90
CA HIS A 36 -30.75 -3.09 12.30
C HIS A 36 -32.23 -2.71 12.39
N GLU A 37 -32.66 -2.14 13.52
CA GLU A 37 -34.03 -1.70 13.76
C GLU A 37 -34.06 -0.42 14.60
N ASP A 38 -34.49 0.69 13.99
CA ASP A 38 -34.57 2.01 14.64
C ASP A 38 -35.61 2.08 15.76
N LYS A 39 -36.63 1.21 15.73
CA LYS A 39 -37.69 1.17 16.75
C LYS A 39 -37.21 0.79 18.14
N LEU A 40 -36.01 0.21 18.24
CA LEU A 40 -35.40 -0.18 19.51
C LEU A 40 -34.63 0.97 20.18
N VAL A 41 -34.53 2.13 19.51
CA VAL A 41 -33.78 3.28 20.00
C VAL A 41 -34.65 4.15 20.92
N ASP A 42 -34.13 4.43 22.11
CA ASP A 42 -34.72 5.40 23.03
C ASP A 42 -34.01 6.76 22.92
N ILE A 43 -34.45 7.58 21.96
CA ILE A 43 -33.87 8.90 21.68
C ILE A 43 -34.00 9.84 22.88
N ALA A 44 -35.08 9.73 23.65
CA ALA A 44 -35.31 10.56 24.82
C ALA A 44 -34.27 10.28 25.91
N GLN A 45 -33.99 9.01 26.16
CA GLN A 45 -32.96 8.62 27.12
C GLN A 45 -31.55 8.92 26.62
N LEU A 46 -31.27 8.72 25.32
CA LEU A 46 -29.96 9.07 24.75
C LEU A 46 -29.60 10.56 24.96
N LYS A 47 -30.59 11.47 24.88
CA LYS A 47 -30.39 12.90 25.16
C LYS A 47 -30.15 13.23 26.63
N ASN A 48 -30.58 12.35 27.55
CA ASN A 48 -30.43 12.53 28.99
C ASN A 48 -29.12 11.93 29.54
N ILE A 49 -28.34 11.23 28.72
CA ILE A 49 -27.04 10.69 29.09
C ILE A 49 -26.07 11.84 29.40
N ASP A 50 -25.53 11.86 30.63
CA ASP A 50 -24.50 12.83 31.03
C ASP A 50 -23.24 12.70 30.16
N GLY A 51 -22.99 13.70 29.31
CA GLY A 51 -21.90 13.73 28.33
C GLY A 51 -22.35 13.62 26.87
N VAL A 52 -23.63 13.36 26.60
CA VAL A 52 -24.24 13.52 25.27
C VAL A 52 -24.75 14.95 25.12
N MET A 53 -24.24 15.65 24.11
CA MET A 53 -24.58 17.04 23.81
C MET A 53 -25.78 17.16 22.84
N GLY A 54 -26.12 16.07 22.16
CA GLY A 54 -27.23 16.03 21.22
C GLY A 54 -27.33 14.69 20.51
N VAL A 55 -28.53 14.41 20.01
CA VAL A 55 -28.82 13.24 19.17
C VAL A 55 -29.52 13.76 17.92
N VAL A 56 -29.00 13.39 16.75
CA VAL A 56 -29.52 13.78 15.44
C VAL A 56 -29.87 12.50 14.68
N GLU A 57 -31.10 12.44 14.20
CA GLU A 57 -31.58 11.38 13.31
C GLU A 57 -31.47 11.90 11.87
N ASP A 58 -30.73 11.16 11.05
CA ASP A 58 -30.51 11.42 9.62
C ASP A 58 -30.40 10.04 8.93
N ASP A 59 -29.59 9.88 7.88
CA ASP A 59 -29.27 8.57 7.28
C ASP A 59 -28.68 7.54 8.28
N THR A 60 -28.10 8.01 9.39
CA THR A 60 -27.64 7.20 10.53
C THR A 60 -27.96 7.92 11.85
N LEU A 61 -28.08 7.17 12.95
CA LEU A 61 -28.25 7.76 14.27
C LEU A 61 -26.93 8.42 14.72
N GLN A 62 -26.92 9.74 14.89
CA GLN A 62 -25.72 10.49 15.29
C GLN A 62 -25.82 10.97 16.75
N ILE A 63 -24.83 10.59 17.55
CA ILE A 63 -24.74 10.96 18.97
C ILE A 63 -23.55 11.91 19.14
N VAL A 64 -23.82 13.16 19.52
CA VAL A 64 -22.82 14.22 19.70
C VAL A 64 -22.21 14.09 21.09
N VAL A 65 -20.94 13.73 21.18
CA VAL A 65 -20.20 13.58 22.46
C VAL A 65 -18.99 14.52 22.58
N GLY A 66 -18.73 15.31 21.53
CA GLY A 66 -17.72 16.36 21.50
C GLY A 66 -16.32 15.91 21.06
N PRO A 67 -15.46 16.87 20.69
CA PRO A 67 -14.12 16.59 20.17
C PRO A 67 -13.20 15.97 21.22
N GLY A 68 -12.37 15.02 20.81
CA GLY A 68 -11.42 14.29 21.66
C GLY A 68 -12.02 13.17 22.52
N THR A 69 -13.31 13.26 22.87
CA THR A 69 -14.05 12.19 23.60
C THR A 69 -14.57 11.11 22.64
N VAL A 70 -15.00 11.51 21.45
CA VAL A 70 -15.63 10.65 20.44
C VAL A 70 -14.80 9.41 20.09
N ASN A 71 -13.49 9.56 19.82
CA ASN A 71 -12.59 8.45 19.46
C ASN A 71 -12.50 7.40 20.57
N ARG A 72 -12.47 7.85 21.83
CA ARG A 72 -12.33 6.97 23.00
C ARG A 72 -13.62 6.21 23.28
N VAL A 73 -14.77 6.88 23.16
CA VAL A 73 -16.09 6.24 23.34
C VAL A 73 -16.35 5.23 22.21
N ALA A 74 -16.07 5.60 20.97
CA ALA A 74 -16.22 4.72 19.81
C ALA A 74 -15.35 3.45 19.95
N ALA A 75 -14.09 3.59 20.37
CA ALA A 75 -13.20 2.45 20.63
C ALA A 75 -13.77 1.50 21.70
N LYS A 76 -14.38 2.03 22.77
CA LYS A 76 -15.03 1.22 23.81
C LYS A 76 -16.30 0.53 23.34
N MET A 77 -17.08 1.16 22.46
CA MET A 77 -18.22 0.51 21.82
C MET A 77 -17.76 -0.62 20.89
N CYS A 78 -16.66 -0.44 20.16
CA CYS A 78 -16.05 -1.49 19.33
C CYS A 78 -15.58 -2.70 20.15
N GLU A 79 -14.93 -2.48 21.31
CA GLU A 79 -14.55 -3.57 22.21
C GLU A 79 -15.75 -4.41 22.68
N GLN A 80 -16.92 -3.78 22.88
CA GLN A 80 -18.14 -4.45 23.37
C GLN A 80 -18.99 -5.07 22.27
N THR A 81 -18.94 -4.54 21.05
CA THR A 81 -19.72 -5.02 19.89
C THR A 81 -18.95 -6.01 19.02
N GLY A 82 -17.62 -6.09 19.15
CA GLY A 82 -16.76 -6.87 18.26
C GLY A 82 -16.63 -6.26 16.85
N LEU A 83 -17.19 -5.07 16.62
CA LEU A 83 -17.09 -4.33 15.37
C LEU A 83 -15.78 -3.54 15.30
N SER A 84 -15.21 -3.41 14.11
CA SER A 84 -14.07 -2.51 13.87
C SER A 84 -14.58 -1.07 13.64
N LEU A 85 -13.81 -0.08 14.07
CA LEU A 85 -14.08 1.33 13.76
C LEU A 85 -14.06 1.50 12.24
N ASN A 86 -15.23 1.67 11.64
CA ASN A 86 -15.32 2.08 10.24
C ASN A 86 -15.42 3.61 10.27
N GLU A 87 -14.40 4.32 9.82
CA GLU A 87 -14.53 5.77 9.64
C GLU A 87 -15.69 6.03 8.68
N VAL A 88 -16.71 6.78 9.10
CA VAL A 88 -17.72 7.29 8.17
C VAL A 88 -18.02 8.74 8.52
N ASP A 89 -17.30 9.60 7.82
CA ASP A 89 -17.91 10.73 7.15
C ASP A 89 -17.31 10.75 5.72
N ASP A 90 -17.66 9.78 4.88
CA ASP A 90 -17.31 9.84 3.44
C ASP A 90 -18.32 9.03 2.60
N PRO A 91 -18.68 9.44 1.37
CA PRO A 91 -19.44 8.72 0.32
C PRO A 91 -19.14 7.22 0.00
N ASP A 92 -18.52 6.45 0.90
CA ASP A 92 -17.78 5.21 0.62
C ASP A 92 -18.53 3.88 0.85
N HIS A 93 -19.85 3.87 1.06
CA HIS A 93 -20.62 2.62 1.15
C HIS A 93 -20.38 1.68 -0.06
N VAL A 94 -20.23 2.25 -1.25
CA VAL A 94 -19.97 1.51 -2.49
C VAL A 94 -18.57 0.90 -2.49
N ALA A 95 -17.57 1.62 -1.94
CA ALA A 95 -16.19 1.19 -1.95
C ALA A 95 -15.96 -0.01 -1.01
N GLU A 96 -16.52 0.04 0.20
CA GLU A 96 -16.41 -1.04 1.17
C GLU A 96 -17.13 -2.32 0.70
N ASP A 97 -18.37 -2.19 0.23
CA ASP A 97 -19.19 -3.33 -0.21
C ASP A 97 -18.54 -4.04 -1.41
N THR A 98 -18.03 -3.25 -2.37
CA THR A 98 -17.30 -3.77 -3.54
C THR A 98 -16.01 -4.50 -3.11
N LYS A 99 -15.25 -3.93 -2.16
CA LYS A 99 -14.00 -4.52 -1.66
C LYS A 99 -14.24 -5.83 -0.91
N GLN A 100 -15.33 -5.92 -0.13
CA GLN A 100 -15.71 -7.15 0.59
C GLN A 100 -16.17 -8.26 -0.37
N ALA A 101 -16.96 -7.93 -1.40
CA ALA A 101 -17.42 -8.89 -2.40
C ALA A 101 -16.25 -9.60 -3.14
N ILE A 102 -15.18 -8.85 -3.45
CA ILE A 102 -13.99 -9.38 -4.12
C ILE A 102 -13.16 -10.30 -3.22
N LYS A 103 -13.07 -9.98 -1.92
CA LYS A 103 -12.33 -10.81 -0.96
C LYS A 103 -12.93 -12.22 -0.83
N LYS A 104 -14.25 -12.35 -0.88
CA LYS A 104 -14.96 -13.64 -0.72
C LYS A 104 -14.83 -14.57 -1.92
N LYS A 105 -14.61 -14.04 -3.13
CA LYS A 105 -14.64 -14.80 -4.40
C LYS A 105 -13.28 -15.34 -4.87
N ASN A 106 -12.17 -14.78 -4.39
CA ASN A 106 -10.84 -15.00 -4.99
C ASN A 106 -9.77 -15.43 -3.98
N ASN A 107 -9.79 -16.70 -3.53
CA ASN A 107 -8.79 -17.31 -2.66
C ASN A 107 -7.97 -18.39 -3.41
N THR A 108 -6.96 -17.97 -4.18
CA THR A 108 -6.08 -18.86 -4.95
C THR A 108 -4.67 -18.93 -4.36
N PRO A 109 -3.91 -20.04 -4.52
CA PRO A 109 -2.56 -20.18 -3.97
C PRO A 109 -1.57 -19.07 -4.38
N ILE A 110 -1.54 -18.70 -5.67
CA ILE A 110 -0.66 -17.63 -6.18
C ILE A 110 -0.98 -16.29 -5.50
N LYS A 111 -2.27 -15.97 -5.37
CA LYS A 111 -2.71 -14.75 -4.68
C LYS A 111 -2.34 -14.75 -3.21
N ASN A 112 -2.44 -15.90 -2.54
CA ASN A 112 -2.02 -16.01 -1.14
C ASN A 112 -0.51 -15.84 -0.99
N PHE A 113 0.28 -16.35 -1.93
CA PHE A 113 1.72 -16.12 -1.96
C PHE A 113 2.05 -14.62 -2.17
N LEU A 114 1.49 -13.98 -3.21
CA LEU A 114 1.70 -12.54 -3.46
C LEU A 114 1.22 -11.67 -2.30
N LYS A 115 0.13 -12.06 -1.63
CA LYS A 115 -0.35 -11.38 -0.42
C LYS A 115 0.65 -11.48 0.72
N ARG A 116 1.23 -12.66 0.97
CA ARG A 116 2.28 -12.83 2.00
C ARG A 116 3.50 -11.96 1.68
N ILE A 117 3.95 -11.94 0.43
CA ILE A 117 5.01 -11.03 0.00
C ILE A 117 4.60 -9.58 0.27
N GLY A 118 3.40 -9.16 -0.13
CA GLY A 118 2.88 -7.83 0.16
C GLY A 118 2.87 -7.48 1.65
N SER A 119 2.47 -8.41 2.53
CA SER A 119 2.47 -8.22 3.99
C SER A 119 3.85 -7.87 4.57
N ILE A 120 4.94 -8.30 3.91
CA ILE A 120 6.31 -7.98 4.34
C ILE A 120 6.63 -6.50 4.10
N PHE A 121 6.12 -5.92 3.01
CA PHE A 121 6.46 -4.56 2.57
C PHE A 121 5.42 -3.51 2.95
N ILE A 122 4.14 -3.87 3.10
CA ILE A 122 3.08 -2.91 3.49
C ILE A 122 3.46 -2.10 4.74
N PRO A 123 3.98 -2.70 5.84
CA PRO A 123 4.41 -1.93 7.01
C PRO A 123 5.56 -0.95 6.75
N LEU A 124 6.31 -1.12 5.65
CA LEU A 124 7.44 -0.28 5.27
C LEU A 124 7.03 0.88 4.36
N ILE A 125 5.85 0.82 3.72
CA ILE A 125 5.39 1.83 2.76
C ILE A 125 5.43 3.26 3.33
N PRO A 126 4.92 3.55 4.55
CA PRO A 126 4.96 4.92 5.08
C PRO A 126 6.37 5.48 5.19
N ALA A 127 7.34 4.65 5.62
CA ALA A 127 8.73 5.05 5.74
C ALA A 127 9.39 5.24 4.37
N LEU A 128 9.10 4.36 3.41
CA LEU A 128 9.57 4.47 2.02
C LEU A 128 9.05 5.75 1.35
N VAL A 129 7.77 6.06 1.52
CA VAL A 129 7.14 7.28 0.98
C VAL A 129 7.78 8.53 1.59
N ALA A 130 7.90 8.60 2.92
CA ALA A 130 8.51 9.75 3.59
C ALA A 130 9.95 9.98 3.10
N SER A 131 10.74 8.91 3.06
CA SER A 131 12.14 8.94 2.63
C SER A 131 12.28 9.30 1.15
N GLY A 132 11.38 8.78 0.32
CA GLY A 132 11.31 9.10 -1.10
C GLY A 132 10.98 10.57 -1.36
N LEU A 133 10.00 11.15 -0.64
CA LEU A 133 9.66 12.57 -0.77
C LEU A 133 10.80 13.48 -0.32
N ILE A 134 11.51 13.13 0.76
CA ILE A 134 12.68 13.87 1.24
C ILE A 134 13.80 13.83 0.19
N ASN A 135 14.13 12.65 -0.35
CA ASN A 135 15.11 12.52 -1.43
C ASN A 135 14.69 13.26 -2.69
N GLY A 136 13.40 13.21 -3.04
CA GLY A 136 12.87 13.93 -4.20
C GLY A 136 13.00 15.44 -4.06
N GLY A 137 12.71 15.98 -2.88
CA GLY A 137 12.93 17.40 -2.56
C GLY A 137 14.41 17.77 -2.59
N ALA A 138 15.29 16.94 -2.03
CA ALA A 138 16.74 17.15 -2.07
C ALA A 138 17.29 17.13 -3.51
N ASN A 139 16.85 16.18 -4.33
CA ASN A 139 17.22 16.09 -5.74
C ASN A 139 16.68 17.28 -6.54
N PHE A 140 15.44 17.70 -6.29
CA PHE A 140 14.88 18.91 -6.90
C PHE A 140 15.71 20.16 -6.56
N ALA A 141 16.12 20.32 -5.30
CA ALA A 141 16.97 21.42 -4.89
C ALA A 141 18.34 21.41 -5.62
N GLN A 142 18.97 20.24 -5.72
CA GLN A 142 20.23 20.08 -6.47
C GLN A 142 20.06 20.48 -7.93
N ASN A 143 18.98 20.03 -8.57
CA ASN A 143 18.66 20.36 -9.96
C ASN A 143 18.34 21.85 -10.16
N ALA A 144 17.84 22.53 -9.13
CA ALA A 144 17.64 23.98 -9.12
C ALA A 144 18.94 24.78 -8.90
N GLY A 145 20.10 24.12 -8.78
CA GLY A 145 21.41 24.74 -8.63
C GLY A 145 21.92 24.85 -7.20
N VAL A 146 21.26 24.21 -6.22
CA VAL A 146 21.78 24.14 -4.85
C VAL A 146 22.99 23.19 -4.82
N SER A 147 24.10 23.66 -4.25
CA SER A 147 25.29 22.81 -4.07
C SER A 147 25.00 21.63 -3.10
N PRO A 148 25.37 20.39 -3.47
CA PRO A 148 25.21 19.20 -2.63
C PRO A 148 26.02 19.26 -1.33
N ASP A 149 27.01 20.16 -1.23
CA ASP A 149 27.87 20.32 -0.06
C ASP A 149 27.21 21.15 1.06
N THR A 150 26.04 21.73 0.78
CA THR A 150 25.31 22.50 1.80
C THR A 150 24.81 21.58 2.91
N THR A 151 25.09 21.96 4.17
CA THR A 151 24.81 21.11 5.34
C THR A 151 23.35 20.68 5.44
N TRP A 152 22.40 21.57 5.18
CA TRP A 152 20.98 21.24 5.24
C TRP A 152 20.59 20.19 4.19
N LEU A 153 21.20 20.23 3.01
CA LEU A 153 20.91 19.29 1.93
C LEU A 153 21.54 17.93 2.23
N GLN A 154 22.75 17.88 2.78
CA GLN A 154 23.36 16.64 3.27
C GLN A 154 22.50 16.00 4.38
N ILE A 155 21.97 16.81 5.31
CA ILE A 155 21.04 16.31 6.33
C ILE A 155 19.79 15.68 5.68
N LEU A 156 19.19 16.34 4.68
CA LEU A 156 18.03 15.78 3.96
C LEU A 156 18.38 14.47 3.25
N LEU A 157 19.53 14.42 2.57
CA LEU A 157 19.98 13.21 1.88
C LEU A 157 20.20 12.05 2.86
N VAL A 158 20.77 12.29 4.04
CA VAL A 158 20.94 11.26 5.08
C VAL A 158 19.60 10.78 5.63
N ILE A 159 18.67 11.70 5.92
CA ILE A 159 17.33 11.33 6.41
C ILE A 159 16.59 10.53 5.34
N GLY A 160 16.64 10.97 4.08
CA GLY A 160 15.94 10.33 2.98
C GLY A 160 16.60 9.02 2.52
N SER A 161 17.90 8.82 2.70
CA SER A 161 18.56 7.55 2.34
C SER A 161 18.45 6.48 3.42
N GLY A 162 18.24 6.86 4.69
CA GLY A 162 18.33 5.96 5.84
C GLY A 162 17.49 4.68 5.72
N ILE A 163 16.23 4.79 5.29
CA ILE A 163 15.37 3.59 5.13
C ILE A 163 15.91 2.64 4.05
N PHE A 164 16.47 3.18 2.97
CA PHE A 164 16.98 2.39 1.84
C PHE A 164 18.29 1.71 2.23
N THR A 165 19.15 2.38 3.00
CA THR A 165 20.39 1.82 3.54
C THR A 165 20.12 0.61 4.45
N PHE A 166 19.10 0.68 5.30
CA PHE A 166 18.78 -0.38 6.27
C PHE A 166 17.60 -1.26 5.84
N LEU A 167 17.20 -1.19 4.56
CA LEU A 167 16.00 -1.84 4.06
C LEU A 167 16.07 -3.36 4.22
N ALA A 168 17.22 -3.96 3.92
CA ALA A 168 17.45 -5.39 4.08
C ALA A 168 17.16 -5.88 5.51
N ILE A 169 17.50 -5.09 6.53
CA ILE A 169 17.27 -5.43 7.93
C ILE A 169 15.77 -5.49 8.23
N LEU A 170 15.03 -4.46 7.79
CA LEU A 170 13.59 -4.35 8.01
C LEU A 170 12.79 -5.39 7.22
N VAL A 171 13.22 -5.67 5.98
CA VAL A 171 12.63 -6.73 5.16
C VAL A 171 12.87 -8.08 5.82
N GLY A 172 14.08 -8.38 6.28
CA GLY A 172 14.39 -9.61 7.01
C GLY A 172 13.53 -9.76 8.27
N TRP A 173 13.40 -8.69 9.06
CA TRP A 173 12.55 -8.64 10.26
C TRP A 173 11.08 -8.97 9.94
N ASN A 174 10.50 -8.27 8.96
CA ASN A 174 9.11 -8.48 8.57
C ASN A 174 8.90 -9.85 7.92
N THR A 175 9.88 -10.37 7.19
CA THR A 175 9.84 -11.72 6.61
C THR A 175 9.76 -12.77 7.71
N ALA A 176 10.68 -12.75 8.67
CA ALA A 176 10.65 -13.70 9.78
C ALA A 176 9.32 -13.61 10.55
N LYS A 177 8.82 -12.39 10.80
CA LYS A 177 7.52 -12.16 11.43
C LYS A 177 6.35 -12.77 10.63
N GLU A 178 6.28 -12.52 9.32
CA GLU A 178 5.22 -13.04 8.44
C GLU A 178 5.20 -14.58 8.41
N PHE A 179 6.38 -15.20 8.45
CA PHE A 179 6.51 -16.66 8.51
C PHE A 179 6.47 -17.21 9.94
N GLY A 180 6.21 -16.37 10.95
CA GLY A 180 6.01 -16.72 12.37
C GLY A 180 7.27 -17.11 13.14
N GLY A 181 8.45 -16.72 12.67
CA GLY A 181 9.72 -16.79 13.42
C GLY A 181 9.98 -15.52 14.23
N THR A 182 11.11 -15.49 14.94
CA THR A 182 11.56 -14.35 15.73
C THR A 182 12.06 -13.24 14.81
N PRO A 183 11.46 -12.03 14.85
CA PRO A 183 11.81 -10.95 13.93
C PRO A 183 13.28 -10.50 14.01
N ALA A 184 13.88 -10.51 15.21
CA ALA A 184 15.28 -10.16 15.40
C ALA A 184 16.23 -11.11 14.65
N LEU A 185 15.91 -12.41 14.55
CA LEU A 185 16.71 -13.36 13.76
C LEU A 185 16.56 -13.10 12.25
N GLY A 186 15.37 -12.69 11.81
CA GLY A 186 15.15 -12.19 10.47
C GLY A 186 15.97 -10.94 10.15
N ALA A 187 16.05 -9.98 11.08
CA ALA A 187 16.92 -8.81 10.91
C ALA A 187 18.40 -9.20 10.78
N ILE A 188 18.87 -10.19 11.53
CA ILE A 188 20.22 -10.73 11.38
C ILE A 188 20.47 -11.23 9.95
N ALA A 189 19.49 -11.90 9.32
CA ALA A 189 19.64 -12.31 7.91
C ALA A 189 19.88 -11.11 6.98
N GLY A 190 19.14 -10.01 7.17
CA GLY A 190 19.36 -8.77 6.44
C GLY A 190 20.74 -8.15 6.72
N ILE A 191 21.14 -8.09 7.99
CA ILE A 191 22.44 -7.58 8.43
C ILE A 191 23.58 -8.37 7.78
N LEU A 192 23.51 -9.70 7.79
CA LEU A 192 24.55 -10.57 7.22
C LEU A 192 24.74 -10.30 5.73
N ILE A 193 23.67 -10.05 4.98
CA ILE A 193 23.74 -9.81 3.54
C ILE A 193 24.42 -8.49 3.22
N ILE A 194 24.09 -7.42 3.95
CA ILE A 194 24.64 -6.08 3.69
C ILE A 194 25.94 -5.78 4.46
N ASN A 195 26.48 -6.75 5.21
CA ASN A 195 27.61 -6.51 6.09
C ASN A 195 28.88 -6.20 5.29
N PRO A 196 29.52 -5.03 5.48
CA PRO A 196 30.79 -4.70 4.80
C PRO A 196 31.91 -5.71 5.10
N ALA A 197 31.86 -6.40 6.25
CA ALA A 197 32.85 -7.40 6.60
C ALA A 197 32.91 -8.59 5.62
N LEU A 198 31.88 -8.79 4.78
CA LEU A 198 31.89 -9.79 3.71
C LEU A 198 33.05 -9.57 2.73
N GLU A 199 33.48 -8.33 2.48
CA GLU A 199 34.60 -8.03 1.56
C GLU A 199 35.92 -8.68 2.02
N ASN A 200 36.05 -8.96 3.32
CA ASN A 200 37.23 -9.61 3.89
C ASN A 200 37.17 -11.14 3.83
N VAL A 201 36.09 -11.72 3.31
CA VAL A 201 35.89 -13.17 3.22
C VAL A 201 36.08 -13.63 1.78
N THR A 202 36.99 -14.59 1.58
CA THR A 202 37.18 -15.27 0.29
C THR A 202 36.53 -16.64 0.33
N LEU A 203 35.64 -16.92 -0.62
CA LEU A 203 34.94 -18.19 -0.75
C LEU A 203 35.13 -18.71 -2.19
N PHE A 204 35.57 -19.96 -2.33
CA PHE A 204 35.85 -20.58 -3.63
C PHE A 204 36.79 -19.79 -4.56
N GLY A 205 37.69 -18.98 -3.98
CA GLY A 205 38.63 -18.15 -4.74
C GLY A 205 38.10 -16.77 -5.15
N GLU A 206 36.85 -16.43 -4.81
CA GLU A 206 36.25 -15.10 -5.03
C GLU A 206 36.02 -14.37 -3.71
N GLN A 207 36.25 -13.05 -3.70
CA GLN A 207 35.84 -12.21 -2.57
C GLN A 207 34.32 -12.04 -2.59
N LEU A 208 33.70 -12.11 -1.40
CA LEU A 208 32.28 -11.87 -1.28
C LEU A 208 31.96 -10.38 -1.41
N VAL A 209 30.79 -10.10 -1.98
CA VAL A 209 30.31 -8.74 -2.23
C VAL A 209 29.15 -8.45 -1.28
N PRO A 210 29.24 -7.40 -0.43
CA PRO A 210 28.12 -6.95 0.38
C PRO A 210 26.90 -6.64 -0.49
N GLY A 211 25.73 -7.10 -0.05
CA GLY A 211 24.48 -6.91 -0.77
C GLY A 211 24.25 -7.89 -1.93
N ARG A 212 25.15 -8.85 -2.20
CA ARG A 212 24.95 -9.86 -3.25
C ARG A 212 23.62 -10.58 -3.07
N GLY A 213 22.85 -10.64 -4.15
CA GLY A 213 21.51 -11.23 -4.18
C GLY A 213 20.37 -10.35 -3.68
N GLY A 214 20.69 -9.12 -3.23
CA GLY A 214 19.74 -8.05 -3.02
C GLY A 214 18.58 -8.42 -2.10
N ILE A 215 17.39 -7.89 -2.41
CA ILE A 215 16.20 -8.10 -1.58
C ILE A 215 15.72 -9.55 -1.64
N PHE A 216 15.96 -10.25 -2.74
CA PHE A 216 15.57 -11.66 -2.89
C PHE A 216 16.35 -12.57 -1.95
N ALA A 217 17.66 -12.38 -1.79
CA ALA A 217 18.46 -13.11 -0.81
C ALA A 217 17.96 -12.87 0.62
N VAL A 218 17.57 -11.62 0.94
CA VAL A 218 17.02 -11.26 2.26
C VAL A 218 15.70 -11.97 2.54
N LEU A 219 14.80 -12.02 1.55
CA LEU A 219 13.52 -12.74 1.67
C LEU A 219 13.75 -14.24 1.90
N LEU A 220 14.66 -14.85 1.14
CA LEU A 220 15.00 -16.28 1.31
C LEU A 220 15.62 -16.55 2.67
N ALA A 221 16.55 -15.72 3.10
CA ALA A 221 17.26 -15.88 4.37
C ALA A 221 16.34 -15.63 5.58
N GLY A 222 15.51 -14.58 5.54
CA GLY A 222 14.52 -14.30 6.59
C GLY A 222 13.46 -15.40 6.71
N TRP A 223 13.02 -15.97 5.58
CA TRP A 223 12.14 -17.15 5.57
C TRP A 223 12.83 -18.37 6.17
N LEU A 224 14.08 -18.65 5.78
CA LEU A 224 14.83 -19.79 6.27
C LEU A 224 15.13 -19.66 7.78
N MET A 225 15.42 -18.45 8.27
CA MET A 225 15.53 -18.16 9.72
C MET A 225 14.27 -18.65 10.45
N ALA A 226 13.08 -18.27 9.98
CA ALA A 226 11.83 -18.68 10.62
C ALA A 226 11.56 -20.19 10.56
N VAL A 227 11.91 -20.85 9.45
CA VAL A 227 11.73 -22.30 9.29
C VAL A 227 12.70 -23.08 10.19
N VAL A 228 13.99 -22.75 10.12
CA VAL A 228 15.04 -23.44 10.88
C VAL A 228 14.86 -23.22 12.38
N GLU A 229 14.54 -22.00 12.81
CA GLU A 229 14.26 -21.70 14.21
C GLU A 229 13.16 -22.60 14.77
N LYS A 230 12.01 -22.68 14.09
CA LYS A 230 10.89 -23.51 14.53
C LYS A 230 11.23 -24.99 14.55
N GLN A 231 12.08 -25.44 13.63
CA GLN A 231 12.46 -26.84 13.54
C GLN A 231 13.44 -27.22 14.64
N ILE A 232 14.43 -26.37 14.93
CA ILE A 232 15.38 -26.57 16.03
C ILE A 232 14.65 -26.55 17.38
N ARG A 233 13.73 -25.60 17.58
CA ARG A 233 12.96 -25.46 18.83
C ARG A 233 12.18 -26.72 19.23
N LYS A 234 11.77 -27.55 18.26
CA LYS A 234 11.09 -28.83 18.52
C LYS A 234 12.00 -29.89 19.14
N GLY A 235 13.31 -29.83 18.85
CA GLY A 235 14.29 -30.81 19.32
C GLY A 235 15.10 -30.37 20.54
N VAL A 236 15.12 -29.06 20.84
CA VAL A 236 15.89 -28.50 21.95
C VAL A 236 15.08 -28.56 23.25
N PRO A 237 15.64 -29.09 24.36
CA PRO A 237 14.98 -29.07 25.66
C PRO A 237 14.69 -27.64 26.15
N SER A 238 13.54 -27.42 26.79
CA SER A 238 13.10 -26.09 27.23
C SER A 238 14.11 -25.35 28.12
N ALA A 239 14.93 -26.07 28.90
CA ALA A 239 15.95 -25.49 29.77
C ALA A 239 17.05 -24.73 29.02
N VAL A 240 17.31 -25.08 27.75
CA VAL A 240 18.39 -24.51 26.93
C VAL A 240 17.88 -23.85 25.65
N ASP A 241 16.58 -23.86 25.39
CA ASP A 241 15.93 -23.29 24.19
C ASP A 241 16.31 -21.82 23.94
N ILE A 242 16.30 -21.00 25.00
CA ILE A 242 16.61 -19.57 24.91
C ILE A 242 18.04 -19.28 24.43
N ILE A 243 18.96 -20.24 24.58
CA ILE A 243 20.37 -20.13 24.17
C ILE A 243 20.59 -20.87 22.85
N LEU A 244 20.29 -22.17 22.81
CA LEU A 244 20.68 -23.04 21.70
C LEU A 244 19.88 -22.78 20.43
N THR A 245 18.57 -22.54 20.54
CA THR A 245 17.74 -22.34 19.35
C THR A 245 18.17 -21.12 18.53
N PRO A 246 18.28 -19.90 19.09
CA PRO A 246 18.75 -18.75 18.32
C PRO A 246 20.20 -18.91 17.86
N PHE A 247 21.10 -19.47 18.69
CA PHE A 247 22.49 -19.72 18.31
C PHE A 247 22.61 -20.62 17.08
N LEU A 248 21.99 -21.79 17.12
CA LEU A 248 22.05 -22.76 16.02
C LEU A 248 21.34 -22.23 14.77
N THR A 249 20.23 -21.50 14.94
CA THR A 249 19.52 -20.88 13.81
C THR A 249 20.42 -19.89 13.08
N VAL A 250 21.03 -18.95 13.81
CA VAL A 250 21.91 -17.94 13.20
C VAL A 250 23.13 -18.58 12.58
N LEU A 251 23.73 -19.59 13.22
CA LEU A 251 24.90 -20.27 12.68
C LEU A 251 24.57 -21.02 11.38
N ILE A 252 23.54 -21.86 11.39
CA ILE A 252 23.16 -22.68 10.23
C ILE A 252 22.68 -21.79 9.07
N VAL A 253 21.75 -20.88 9.37
CA VAL A 253 21.17 -20.02 8.33
C VAL A 253 22.17 -18.96 7.89
N GLY A 254 23.03 -18.44 8.77
CA GLY A 254 24.06 -17.48 8.40
C GLY A 254 25.08 -18.05 7.43
N VAL A 255 25.60 -19.26 7.69
CA VAL A 255 26.48 -19.97 6.75
C VAL A 255 25.74 -20.25 5.43
N SER A 256 24.51 -20.76 5.51
CA SER A 256 23.68 -21.02 4.32
C SER A 256 23.39 -19.76 3.50
N THR A 257 23.23 -18.61 4.17
CA THR A 257 22.95 -17.32 3.54
C THR A 257 24.12 -16.90 2.66
N ILE A 258 25.33 -16.98 3.20
CA ILE A 258 26.55 -16.60 2.50
C ILE A 258 26.86 -17.57 1.35
N VAL A 259 26.82 -18.87 1.61
CA VAL A 259 27.28 -19.89 0.65
C VAL A 259 26.24 -20.17 -0.43
N VAL A 260 24.94 -20.12 -0.11
CA VAL A 260 23.87 -20.58 -1.00
C VAL A 260 22.87 -19.47 -1.33
N LEU A 261 22.32 -18.78 -0.33
CA LEU A 261 21.19 -17.88 -0.59
C LEU A 261 21.58 -16.58 -1.29
N GLN A 262 22.78 -16.05 -1.06
CA GLN A 262 23.29 -14.89 -1.81
C GLN A 262 23.47 -15.20 -3.30
N PRO A 263 24.16 -16.28 -3.73
CA PRO A 263 24.22 -16.67 -5.14
C PRO A 263 22.85 -16.91 -5.77
N VAL A 264 21.98 -17.67 -5.08
CA VAL A 264 20.61 -17.96 -5.58
C VAL A 264 19.79 -16.68 -5.71
N GLY A 265 19.84 -15.81 -4.69
CA GLY A 265 19.21 -14.49 -4.75
C GLY A 265 19.75 -13.64 -5.89
N GLY A 266 21.06 -13.72 -6.16
CA GLY A 266 21.72 -13.03 -7.27
C GLY A 266 21.14 -13.45 -8.63
N TRP A 267 21.07 -14.75 -8.88
CA TRP A 267 20.48 -15.27 -10.12
C TRP A 267 19.00 -14.86 -10.28
N ILE A 268 18.23 -14.84 -9.18
CA ILE A 268 16.84 -14.37 -9.22
C ILE A 268 16.78 -12.88 -9.54
N ALA A 269 17.57 -12.06 -8.84
CA ALA A 269 17.62 -10.62 -9.03
C ALA A 269 18.02 -10.24 -10.46
N GLU A 270 19.11 -10.81 -10.95
CA GLU A 270 19.61 -10.63 -12.32
C GLU A 270 18.59 -11.11 -13.35
N GLY A 271 18.01 -12.30 -13.16
CA GLY A 271 17.01 -12.85 -14.07
C GLY A 271 15.75 -11.99 -14.15
N VAL A 272 15.25 -11.49 -13.02
CA VAL A 272 14.06 -10.63 -12.97
C VAL A 272 14.35 -9.26 -13.60
N THR A 273 15.46 -8.62 -13.24
CA THR A 273 15.81 -7.29 -13.77
C THR A 273 16.12 -7.34 -15.27
N ALA A 274 16.93 -8.32 -15.71
CA ALA A 274 17.23 -8.52 -17.12
C ALA A 274 15.97 -8.91 -17.92
N GLY A 275 15.10 -9.74 -17.36
CA GLY A 275 13.84 -10.12 -18.00
C GLY A 275 12.92 -8.93 -18.23
N ILE A 276 12.75 -8.07 -17.21
CA ILE A 276 11.91 -6.87 -17.33
C ILE A 276 12.54 -5.85 -18.28
N ASN A 277 13.85 -5.61 -18.19
CA ASN A 277 14.55 -4.73 -19.13
C ASN A 277 14.43 -5.25 -20.57
N GLY A 278 14.63 -6.54 -20.81
CA GLY A 278 14.45 -7.14 -22.14
C GLY A 278 13.02 -7.00 -22.67
N VAL A 279 12.00 -7.15 -21.81
CA VAL A 279 10.60 -6.90 -22.20
C VAL A 279 10.39 -5.43 -22.60
N LEU A 280 10.97 -4.48 -21.87
CA LEU A 280 10.86 -3.05 -22.16
C LEU A 280 11.65 -2.65 -23.41
N ASP A 281 12.87 -3.16 -23.58
CA ASP A 281 13.76 -2.83 -24.70
C ASP A 281 13.22 -3.37 -26.03
N ILE A 282 12.68 -4.60 -26.03
CA ILE A 282 12.13 -5.23 -27.24
C ILE A 282 10.70 -4.77 -27.49
N GLY A 283 9.88 -4.73 -26.42
CA GLY A 283 8.46 -4.45 -26.53
C GLY A 283 8.10 -2.97 -26.56
N GLY A 284 9.00 -2.09 -26.09
CA GLY A 284 8.84 -0.63 -26.09
C GLY A 284 7.45 -0.18 -25.64
N ALA A 285 6.78 0.57 -26.52
CA ALA A 285 5.42 1.06 -26.32
C ALA A 285 4.41 -0.05 -25.98
N VAL A 286 4.50 -1.21 -26.63
CA VAL A 286 3.55 -2.32 -26.44
C VAL A 286 3.72 -2.95 -25.06
N ALA A 287 4.96 -3.15 -24.63
CA ALA A 287 5.25 -3.63 -23.28
C ALA A 287 4.72 -2.66 -22.23
N GLY A 288 5.01 -1.36 -22.38
CA GLY A 288 4.48 -0.32 -21.50
C GLY A 288 2.95 -0.31 -21.44
N ALA A 289 2.30 -0.47 -22.59
CA ALA A 289 0.84 -0.52 -22.69
C ALA A 289 0.24 -1.70 -21.92
N ILE A 290 0.79 -2.90 -22.13
CA ILE A 290 0.30 -4.12 -21.47
C ILE A 290 0.54 -4.03 -19.97
N LEU A 291 1.73 -3.63 -19.54
CA LEU A 291 2.08 -3.51 -18.13
C LEU A 291 1.14 -2.55 -17.40
N ALA A 292 0.98 -1.31 -17.90
CA ALA A 292 0.11 -0.34 -17.26
C ALA A 292 -1.38 -0.71 -17.36
N GLY A 293 -1.83 -1.18 -18.53
CA GLY A 293 -3.23 -1.53 -18.77
C GLY A 293 -3.72 -2.73 -17.96
N THR A 294 -2.83 -3.67 -17.62
CA THR A 294 -3.18 -4.85 -16.80
C THR A 294 -2.92 -4.67 -15.31
N PHE A 295 -2.30 -3.56 -14.91
CA PHE A 295 -1.96 -3.32 -13.51
C PHE A 295 -3.18 -3.03 -12.63
N LEU A 296 -4.20 -2.33 -13.16
CA LEU A 296 -5.37 -1.98 -12.36
C LEU A 296 -6.17 -3.20 -11.85
N PRO A 297 -6.38 -4.27 -12.64
CA PRO A 297 -6.84 -5.56 -12.12
C PRO A 297 -6.00 -6.13 -10.97
N LEU A 298 -4.68 -5.95 -10.99
CA LEU A 298 -3.78 -6.39 -9.92
C LEU A 298 -3.96 -5.54 -8.64
N VAL A 299 -4.17 -4.23 -8.82
CA VAL A 299 -4.48 -3.28 -7.73
C VAL A 299 -5.81 -3.64 -7.07
N MET A 300 -6.84 -3.93 -7.86
CA MET A 300 -8.18 -4.34 -7.39
C MET A 300 -8.15 -5.52 -6.40
N VAL A 301 -7.23 -6.46 -6.58
CA VAL A 301 -7.09 -7.64 -5.72
C VAL A 301 -5.99 -7.50 -4.66
N GLY A 302 -5.37 -6.32 -4.55
CA GLY A 302 -4.33 -5.98 -3.57
C GLY A 302 -2.99 -6.66 -3.80
N MET A 303 -2.80 -7.31 -4.95
CA MET A 303 -1.59 -8.09 -5.25
C MET A 303 -0.43 -7.22 -5.77
N HIS A 304 -0.69 -5.96 -6.08
CA HIS A 304 0.31 -5.03 -6.62
C HIS A 304 1.49 -4.80 -5.65
N HIS A 305 1.26 -4.85 -4.33
CA HIS A 305 2.35 -4.81 -3.34
C HIS A 305 3.29 -6.03 -3.42
N GLY A 306 2.85 -7.13 -4.03
CA GLY A 306 3.73 -8.28 -4.33
C GLY A 306 4.85 -7.94 -5.32
N LEU A 307 4.75 -6.83 -6.07
CA LEU A 307 5.80 -6.35 -6.97
C LEU A 307 6.81 -5.41 -6.27
N THR A 308 6.59 -5.04 -5.01
CA THR A 308 7.51 -4.18 -4.26
C THR A 308 8.96 -4.68 -4.23
N PRO A 309 9.25 -5.99 -4.03
CA PRO A 309 10.61 -6.50 -4.10
C PRO A 309 11.29 -6.21 -5.44
N ILE A 310 10.54 -6.24 -6.54
CA ILE A 310 11.07 -6.01 -7.89
C ILE A 310 11.49 -4.55 -8.03
N HIS A 311 10.64 -3.60 -7.59
CA HIS A 311 11.00 -2.19 -7.59
C HIS A 311 12.24 -1.90 -6.74
N LEU A 312 12.31 -2.49 -5.55
CA LEU A 312 13.44 -2.33 -4.66
C LEU A 312 14.71 -2.96 -5.22
N GLU A 313 14.61 -4.10 -5.90
CA GLU A 313 15.77 -4.72 -6.56
C GLU A 313 16.29 -3.86 -7.71
N PHE A 314 15.39 -3.26 -8.50
CA PHE A 314 15.76 -2.29 -9.53
C PHE A 314 16.49 -1.08 -8.93
N ILE A 315 15.97 -0.50 -7.85
CA ILE A 315 16.62 0.61 -7.16
C ILE A 315 17.97 0.18 -6.57
N ASN A 316 18.07 -1.02 -6.00
CA ASN A 316 19.29 -1.53 -5.40
C ASN A 316 20.39 -1.80 -6.45
N SER A 317 20.03 -2.42 -7.57
CA SER A 317 20.98 -2.84 -8.61
C SER A 317 21.29 -1.77 -9.66
N GLN A 318 20.34 -0.89 -9.97
CA GLN A 318 20.43 0.09 -11.07
C GLN A 318 20.22 1.54 -10.59
N GLY A 319 19.92 1.76 -9.30
CA GLY A 319 19.65 3.09 -8.74
C GLY A 319 18.26 3.65 -9.08
N VAL A 320 17.52 3.03 -10.00
CA VAL A 320 16.23 3.49 -10.50
C VAL A 320 15.28 2.33 -10.81
N THR A 321 13.97 2.59 -10.80
CA THR A 321 12.94 1.65 -11.24
C THR A 321 12.09 2.23 -12.38
N PRO A 322 12.27 1.77 -13.65
CA PRO A 322 11.44 2.22 -14.76
C PRO A 322 10.01 1.72 -14.64
N LEU A 323 9.85 0.50 -14.11
CA LEU A 323 8.57 -0.17 -13.93
C LEU A 323 7.57 0.68 -13.13
N LEU A 324 8.02 1.40 -12.08
CA LEU A 324 7.12 2.20 -11.25
C LEU A 324 6.44 3.32 -12.04
N THR A 325 7.18 3.98 -12.94
CA THR A 325 6.63 5.10 -13.74
C THR A 325 5.60 4.63 -14.76
N ILE A 326 5.81 3.45 -15.34
CA ILE A 326 4.87 2.80 -16.28
C ILE A 326 3.60 2.37 -15.53
N LEU A 327 3.75 1.61 -14.45
CA LEU A 327 2.62 1.08 -13.68
C LEU A 327 1.79 2.18 -13.00
N ALA A 328 2.41 3.30 -12.64
CA ALA A 328 1.71 4.47 -12.09
C ALA A 328 0.62 5.03 -13.04
N MET A 329 0.72 4.76 -14.35
CA MET A 329 -0.29 5.19 -15.32
C MET A 329 -1.63 4.48 -15.12
N ALA A 330 -1.69 3.36 -14.40
CA ALA A 330 -2.94 2.73 -14.00
C ALA A 330 -3.84 3.67 -13.19
N GLY A 331 -3.28 4.31 -12.15
CA GLY A 331 -4.01 5.30 -11.36
C GLY A 331 -4.40 6.52 -12.19
N ALA A 332 -3.55 6.91 -13.14
CA ALA A 332 -3.86 8.02 -14.02
C ALA A 332 -5.02 7.73 -14.98
N GLY A 333 -5.08 6.53 -15.57
CA GLY A 333 -6.23 6.08 -16.34
C GLY A 333 -7.54 6.16 -15.55
N GLN A 334 -7.50 5.83 -14.23
CA GLN A 334 -8.67 5.96 -13.36
C GLN A 334 -9.10 7.39 -13.10
N VAL A 335 -8.17 8.31 -12.88
CA VAL A 335 -8.48 9.74 -12.73
C VAL A 335 -9.17 10.27 -13.98
N GLY A 336 -8.66 9.93 -15.18
CA GLY A 336 -9.30 10.28 -16.44
C GLY A 336 -10.72 9.74 -16.55
N ALA A 337 -10.89 8.44 -16.26
CA ALA A 337 -12.20 7.78 -16.29
C ALA A 337 -13.18 8.40 -15.29
N ALA A 338 -12.72 8.74 -14.09
CA ALA A 338 -13.52 9.38 -13.06
C ALA A 338 -13.97 10.78 -13.46
N ILE A 339 -13.09 11.59 -14.06
CA ILE A 339 -13.46 12.91 -14.61
C ILE A 339 -14.56 12.75 -15.68
N ALA A 340 -14.47 11.74 -16.54
CA ALA A 340 -15.49 11.47 -17.55
C ALA A 340 -16.84 11.11 -16.91
N VAL A 341 -16.83 10.27 -15.86
CA VAL A 341 -18.04 9.96 -15.09
C VAL A 341 -18.60 11.20 -14.42
N PHE A 342 -17.77 12.04 -13.78
CA PHE A 342 -18.20 13.27 -13.09
C PHE A 342 -18.92 14.25 -14.01
N VAL A 343 -18.39 14.44 -15.22
CA VAL A 343 -18.97 15.36 -16.21
C VAL A 343 -20.25 14.80 -16.82
N LYS A 344 -20.33 13.47 -17.00
CA LYS A 344 -21.44 12.82 -17.73
C LYS A 344 -22.60 12.40 -16.83
N THR A 345 -22.36 12.12 -15.55
CA THR A 345 -23.37 11.63 -14.63
C THR A 345 -24.36 12.70 -14.18
N LYS A 346 -25.64 12.32 -14.08
CA LYS A 346 -26.69 13.13 -13.45
C LYS A 346 -27.01 12.64 -12.03
N ASN A 347 -26.59 11.43 -11.65
CA ASN A 347 -26.74 10.90 -10.30
C ASN A 347 -25.89 11.72 -9.30
N GLN A 348 -26.55 12.41 -8.37
CA GLN A 348 -25.91 13.31 -7.42
C GLN A 348 -24.99 12.58 -6.43
N ARG A 349 -25.35 11.36 -6.04
CA ARG A 349 -24.53 10.52 -5.14
C ARG A 349 -23.22 10.14 -5.81
N LEU A 350 -23.28 9.59 -7.03
CA LEU A 350 -22.09 9.26 -7.81
C LEU A 350 -21.23 10.50 -8.07
N LYS A 351 -21.86 11.64 -8.36
CA LYS A 351 -21.15 12.92 -8.54
C LYS A 351 -20.39 13.35 -7.29
N ASN A 352 -21.00 13.20 -6.12
CA ASN A 352 -20.38 13.51 -4.83
C ASN A 352 -19.24 12.52 -4.51
N THR A 353 -19.43 11.22 -4.75
CA THR A 353 -18.37 10.20 -4.60
C THR A 353 -17.16 10.53 -5.46
N VAL A 354 -17.37 10.84 -6.74
CA VAL A 354 -16.26 11.21 -7.63
C VAL A 354 -15.58 12.50 -7.18
N LYS A 355 -16.36 13.50 -6.73
CA LYS A 355 -15.84 14.77 -6.23
C LYS A 355 -14.94 14.60 -4.99
N GLY A 356 -15.31 13.70 -4.07
CA GLY A 356 -14.52 13.38 -2.88
C GLY A 356 -13.25 12.58 -3.22
N ALA A 357 -13.36 11.62 -4.14
CA ALA A 357 -12.26 10.72 -4.48
C ALA A 357 -11.22 11.30 -5.48
N LEU A 358 -11.59 12.27 -6.31
CA LEU A 358 -10.69 12.83 -7.33
C LEU A 358 -9.41 13.48 -6.77
N PRO A 359 -9.44 14.34 -5.74
CA PRO A 359 -8.24 14.99 -5.21
C PRO A 359 -7.17 13.99 -4.76
N VAL A 360 -7.56 12.96 -4.01
CA VAL A 360 -6.64 11.90 -3.56
C VAL A 360 -6.19 11.00 -4.71
N GLY A 361 -7.04 10.80 -5.72
CA GLY A 361 -6.70 10.11 -6.96
C GLY A 361 -5.58 10.79 -7.74
N PHE A 362 -5.60 12.13 -7.87
CA PHE A 362 -4.49 12.88 -8.48
C PHE A 362 -3.17 12.71 -7.72
N LEU A 363 -3.25 12.58 -6.40
CA LEU A 363 -2.10 12.33 -5.54
C LEU A 363 -1.64 10.87 -5.54
N GLY A 364 -2.29 10.00 -6.32
CA GLY A 364 -1.89 8.60 -6.54
C GLY A 364 -2.50 7.60 -5.57
N ILE A 365 -3.50 8.00 -4.78
CA ILE A 365 -4.32 7.12 -3.94
C ILE A 365 -5.55 6.73 -4.77
N GLY A 366 -5.46 5.59 -5.46
CA GLY A 366 -6.45 5.17 -6.45
C GLY A 366 -7.64 4.40 -5.89
N GLU A 367 -7.55 3.89 -4.66
CA GLU A 367 -8.57 3.02 -4.05
C GLU A 367 -9.97 3.64 -4.01
N PRO A 368 -10.15 4.92 -3.61
CA PRO A 368 -11.46 5.57 -3.64
C PRO A 368 -12.07 5.62 -5.04
N LEU A 369 -11.26 5.92 -6.07
CA LEU A 369 -11.71 5.93 -7.47
C LEU A 369 -11.96 4.53 -8.03
N LEU A 370 -11.17 3.55 -7.59
CA LEU A 370 -11.32 2.16 -8.00
C LEU A 370 -12.63 1.59 -7.48
N TYR A 371 -12.80 1.58 -6.17
CA TYR A 371 -13.90 0.88 -5.52
C TYR A 371 -15.17 1.74 -5.44
N GLY A 372 -15.06 3.06 -5.41
CA GLY A 372 -16.22 3.96 -5.32
C GLY A 372 -16.81 4.37 -6.69
N VAL A 373 -16.03 4.27 -7.78
CA VAL A 373 -16.44 4.81 -9.08
C VAL A 373 -16.30 3.78 -10.20
N THR A 374 -15.07 3.42 -10.55
CA THR A 374 -14.81 2.75 -11.84
C THR A 374 -15.24 1.28 -11.85
N LEU A 375 -14.97 0.55 -10.76
CA LEU A 375 -15.26 -0.87 -10.66
C LEU A 375 -16.74 -1.21 -10.49
N PRO A 376 -17.52 -0.50 -9.63
CA PRO A 376 -18.97 -0.71 -9.54
C PRO A 376 -19.70 -0.52 -10.88
N LEU A 377 -19.25 0.44 -11.67
CA LEU A 377 -19.81 0.73 -13.00
C LEU A 377 -19.35 -0.28 -14.08
N GLY A 378 -18.34 -1.10 -13.79
CA GLY A 378 -17.81 -2.18 -14.65
C GLY A 378 -17.07 -1.69 -15.90
N ARG A 379 -17.76 -1.02 -16.83
CA ARG A 379 -17.18 -0.55 -18.10
C ARG A 379 -16.19 0.60 -17.91
N PRO A 380 -16.43 1.60 -17.04
CA PRO A 380 -15.45 2.64 -16.75
C PRO A 380 -14.10 2.07 -16.28
N PHE A 381 -14.09 1.00 -15.48
CA PHE A 381 -12.86 0.30 -15.09
C PHE A 381 -12.05 -0.21 -16.28
N ILE A 382 -12.68 -0.87 -17.26
CA ILE A 382 -11.99 -1.36 -18.45
C ILE A 382 -11.45 -0.20 -19.29
N THR A 383 -12.22 0.86 -19.47
CA THR A 383 -11.76 2.04 -20.21
C THR A 383 -10.64 2.81 -19.48
N ALA A 384 -10.61 2.78 -18.15
CA ALA A 384 -9.50 3.29 -17.36
C ALA A 384 -8.22 2.49 -17.63
N CYS A 385 -8.30 1.16 -17.72
CA CYS A 385 -7.19 0.30 -18.13
C CYS A 385 -6.68 0.66 -19.54
N CYS A 386 -7.57 0.96 -20.48
CA CYS A 386 -7.16 1.40 -21.82
C CYS A 386 -6.43 2.76 -21.78
N GLY A 387 -6.91 3.71 -20.97
CA GLY A 387 -6.23 4.99 -20.76
C GLY A 387 -4.85 4.83 -20.10
N ALA A 388 -4.76 3.90 -19.14
CA ALA A 388 -3.51 3.51 -18.51
C ALA A 388 -2.53 2.91 -19.52
N ALA A 389 -3.01 2.08 -20.44
CA ALA A 389 -2.18 1.48 -21.49
C ALA A 389 -1.53 2.55 -22.39
N VAL A 390 -2.25 3.59 -22.78
CA VAL A 390 -1.67 4.68 -23.60
C VAL A 390 -0.62 5.46 -22.81
N GLY A 391 -0.89 5.77 -21.54
CA GLY A 391 0.10 6.42 -20.66
C GLY A 391 1.33 5.56 -20.43
N GLY A 392 1.15 4.26 -20.17
CA GLY A 392 2.26 3.31 -19.94
C GLY A 392 3.13 3.14 -21.19
N ALA A 393 2.52 3.09 -22.36
CA ALA A 393 3.24 3.09 -23.63
C ALA A 393 4.13 4.33 -23.79
N PHE A 394 3.57 5.50 -23.46
CA PHE A 394 4.32 6.76 -23.49
C PHE A 394 5.52 6.72 -22.53
N GLN A 395 5.33 6.33 -21.27
CA GLN A 395 6.43 6.28 -20.30
C GLN A 395 7.53 5.29 -20.68
N ALA A 396 7.16 4.15 -21.27
CA ALA A 396 8.12 3.16 -21.76
C ALA A 396 8.97 3.72 -22.91
N VAL A 397 8.35 4.39 -23.89
CA VAL A 397 9.07 5.02 -25.02
C VAL A 397 9.98 6.15 -24.56
N MET A 398 9.54 6.93 -23.57
CA MET A 398 10.32 8.05 -23.04
C MET A 398 11.38 7.63 -22.01
N SER A 399 11.41 6.33 -21.66
CA SER A 399 12.34 5.73 -20.71
C SER A 399 12.41 6.51 -19.40
N THR A 400 11.24 6.79 -18.80
CA THR A 400 11.18 7.42 -17.47
C THR A 400 11.44 6.37 -16.39
N ALA A 401 12.08 6.79 -15.30
CA ALA A 401 12.31 5.94 -14.13
C ALA A 401 12.26 6.75 -12.83
N ALA A 402 12.03 6.07 -11.72
CA ALA A 402 12.00 6.68 -10.38
C ALA A 402 13.20 6.23 -9.54
N VAL A 403 13.80 7.13 -8.76
CA VAL A 403 14.94 6.85 -7.85
C VAL A 403 14.51 6.21 -6.53
N GLY A 404 13.21 6.06 -6.29
CA GLY A 404 12.65 5.59 -5.05
C GLY A 404 11.20 5.14 -5.20
N ILE A 405 10.65 4.58 -4.13
CA ILE A 405 9.24 4.22 -4.06
C ILE A 405 8.47 5.36 -3.41
N GLY A 406 7.42 5.83 -4.08
CA GLY A 406 6.51 6.84 -3.56
C GLY A 406 5.06 6.48 -3.88
N VAL A 407 4.15 7.34 -3.43
CA VAL A 407 2.77 7.30 -3.90
C VAL A 407 2.76 7.68 -5.39
N SER A 408 1.86 7.08 -6.17
CA SER A 408 1.81 7.27 -7.62
C SER A 408 1.25 8.64 -8.04
N GLY A 409 0.88 8.84 -9.31
CA GLY A 409 0.27 10.10 -9.75
C GLY A 409 1.21 11.31 -9.62
N LEU A 410 0.67 12.48 -9.29
CA LEU A 410 1.45 13.72 -9.18
C LEU A 410 2.51 13.65 -8.07
N SER A 411 2.27 12.86 -7.03
CA SER A 411 3.18 12.75 -5.88
C SER A 411 4.47 11.97 -6.21
N LEU A 412 4.50 11.24 -7.33
CA LEU A 412 5.72 10.57 -7.80
C LEU A 412 6.69 11.53 -8.50
N ILE A 413 6.24 12.71 -8.95
CA ILE A 413 7.06 13.66 -9.72
C ILE A 413 8.42 13.93 -9.04
N PRO A 414 8.52 14.26 -7.74
CA PRO A 414 9.82 14.55 -7.12
C PRO A 414 10.84 13.39 -7.20
N LEU A 415 10.36 12.16 -7.37
CA LEU A 415 11.17 10.95 -7.41
C LEU A 415 11.65 10.56 -8.81
N ILE A 416 11.30 11.31 -9.86
CA ILE A 416 11.69 10.97 -11.23
C ILE A 416 13.17 11.25 -11.46
N ALA A 417 13.87 10.29 -12.06
CA ALA A 417 15.29 10.37 -12.36
C ALA A 417 15.59 11.27 -13.57
N GLU A 418 16.86 11.64 -13.74
CA GLU A 418 17.40 12.27 -14.96
C GLU A 418 16.70 13.57 -15.39
N ASN A 419 16.14 14.35 -14.46
CA ASN A 419 15.38 15.57 -14.77
C ASN A 419 14.16 15.35 -15.68
N LYS A 420 13.67 14.10 -15.83
CA LYS A 420 12.51 13.76 -16.67
C LYS A 420 11.16 14.07 -16.01
N TYR A 421 11.11 14.95 -15.02
CA TYR A 421 9.91 15.35 -14.26
C TYR A 421 8.75 15.77 -15.17
N PHE A 422 9.06 16.63 -16.14
CA PHE A 422 8.07 17.15 -17.08
C PHE A 422 7.57 16.07 -18.05
N ILE A 423 8.45 15.16 -18.46
CA ILE A 423 8.11 14.03 -19.32
C ILE A 423 7.16 13.09 -18.58
N TYR A 424 7.48 12.74 -17.33
CA TYR A 424 6.60 11.93 -16.50
C TYR A 424 5.22 12.57 -16.34
N PHE A 425 5.17 13.88 -16.07
CA PHE A 425 3.94 14.65 -15.99
C PHE A 425 3.13 14.62 -17.30
N LEU A 426 3.79 14.73 -18.46
CA LEU A 426 3.13 14.59 -19.75
C LEU A 426 2.51 13.19 -19.92
N GLY A 427 3.18 12.15 -19.45
CA GLY A 427 2.62 10.79 -19.42
C GLY A 427 1.34 10.69 -18.56
N LEU A 428 1.30 11.37 -17.40
CA LEU A 428 0.08 11.48 -16.61
C LEU A 428 -1.04 12.15 -17.40
N VAL A 429 -0.77 13.30 -18.04
CA VAL A 429 -1.74 14.03 -18.86
C VAL A 429 -2.27 13.18 -20.01
N VAL A 430 -1.40 12.44 -20.69
CA VAL A 430 -1.78 11.49 -21.75
C VAL A 430 -2.73 10.44 -21.17
N SER A 431 -2.38 9.82 -20.05
CA SER A 431 -3.23 8.79 -19.44
C SER A 431 -4.57 9.33 -18.93
N TYR A 432 -4.59 10.51 -18.31
CA TYR A 432 -5.81 11.22 -17.92
C TYR A 432 -6.70 11.48 -19.14
N THR A 433 -6.12 11.97 -20.22
CA THR A 433 -6.85 12.33 -21.44
C THR A 433 -7.47 11.09 -22.09
N PHE A 434 -6.70 10.02 -22.29
CA PHE A 434 -7.23 8.81 -22.91
C PHE A 434 -8.18 8.03 -21.99
N GLY A 435 -7.93 8.02 -20.68
CA GLY A 435 -8.90 7.51 -19.70
C GLY A 435 -10.22 8.26 -19.78
N PHE A 436 -10.18 9.59 -19.84
CA PHE A 436 -11.36 10.42 -20.05
C PHE A 436 -12.07 10.10 -21.37
N LEU A 437 -11.36 10.13 -22.49
CA LEU A 437 -11.96 9.94 -23.82
C LEU A 437 -12.61 8.56 -23.96
N PHE A 438 -11.91 7.49 -23.56
CA PHE A 438 -12.47 6.14 -23.65
C PHE A 438 -13.68 5.97 -22.73
N THR A 439 -13.63 6.50 -21.50
CA THR A 439 -14.78 6.41 -20.59
C THR A 439 -15.95 7.26 -21.04
N TYR A 440 -15.71 8.48 -21.50
CA TYR A 440 -16.74 9.41 -21.94
C TYR A 440 -17.49 8.89 -23.17
N LEU A 441 -16.75 8.38 -24.16
CA LEU A 441 -17.33 7.90 -25.42
C LEU A 441 -17.91 6.48 -25.29
N PHE A 442 -17.23 5.58 -24.57
CA PHE A 442 -17.54 4.15 -24.61
C PHE A 442 -17.74 3.49 -23.24
N GLY A 443 -17.26 4.11 -22.16
CA GLY A 443 -17.23 3.50 -20.82
C GLY A 443 -18.47 3.76 -19.98
N TYR A 444 -19.02 4.97 -19.97
CA TYR A 444 -20.13 5.35 -19.09
C TYR A 444 -21.43 5.63 -19.85
N LYS A 445 -22.54 5.08 -19.33
CA LYS A 445 -23.93 5.42 -19.70
C LYS A 445 -24.71 5.69 -18.42
N GLU A 446 -25.73 6.55 -18.49
CA GLU A 446 -26.48 6.97 -17.30
C GLU A 446 -27.22 5.81 -16.60
N GLU A 447 -27.73 4.85 -17.38
CA GLU A 447 -28.36 3.61 -16.88
C GLU A 447 -27.46 2.84 -15.89
N MET A 448 -26.13 2.99 -15.97
CA MET A 448 -25.20 2.31 -15.06
C MET A 448 -25.26 2.88 -13.64
N ALA A 449 -25.72 4.12 -13.47
CA ALA A 449 -25.82 4.79 -12.18
C ALA A 449 -27.14 4.51 -11.46
N GLU A 450 -28.09 3.80 -12.09
CA GLU A 450 -29.40 3.48 -11.49
C GLU A 450 -29.28 2.53 -10.29
N ASN A 451 -28.25 1.69 -10.25
CA ASN A 451 -28.02 0.71 -9.19
C ASN A 451 -27.10 1.20 -8.06
N ILE A 452 -26.61 2.44 -8.12
CA ILE A 452 -25.74 3.03 -7.08
C ILE A 452 -26.61 3.70 -6.00
N GLY A 453 -27.67 2.98 -5.61
CA GLY A 453 -28.76 3.40 -4.72
C GLY A 453 -28.33 3.65 -3.30
#